data_AF-A0AAF3FPU0-F1
#
_entry.id   AF-A0AAF3FPU0-F1
#
_cell.length_a   1.000
_cell.length_b   1.000
_cell.length_c   1.000
_cell.angle_alpha   90.00
_cell.angle_beta   90.00
_cell.angle_gamma   90.00
#
_symmetry.space_group_name_H-M   'P 1'
#
loop_
_entity.id
_entity.type
_entity.pdbx_description
1 polymer ?
#
loop_
_entity_poly.entity_id
_entity_poly.type
_entity_poly.pdbx_seq_one_letter_code
_entity_poly.pdbx_strand_id
1 'polypeptide(L)'
;MQNYTSKTMFIKAYRYFKSVGFPPLPKSFWTNSVFQRVWSKDMLCEPAAAFDMRDGEDFRVKACSQIGEPDFKLAHSLLAQVYYQFLYRKQPLAFRESASPAINEAIANVFLHLASNPNYLYSQKLVSAESLQVKESTIINRLYREALDNVAKIPFALTADTWRYEILEGNTSDHQWNEKWWKLRETLEGVRPPEDKFLPAHIDAFIHTQISQVHSPAVRNLIGYVAQFQILKSLCPPETELAEGCILSEDTTMRLREMMEMGSSIDWLKALEMLTGKAELDATPLLEYYKPLIGWLENANEISQVYIGWDGEGTRFNNDEIPEMMSNGKISSGILSQDRVAFPGGDCTNGEECLLDSHCDGKECICNDGLFTLKFDNTVSCVATDPRKSGFMDENGEPIGVGLVPSETTTAEPPKQNLTTTTVTTKMMTTVRER
;
A
#
# COMPACT_ATOMS: atom_id res chain seq x y z
N MET A 1 21.83 7.58 18.52
CA MET A 1 20.93 7.48 17.35
C MET A 1 21.44 8.44 16.27
N GLN A 2 21.65 7.97 15.04
CA GLN A 2 21.99 8.88 13.92
C GLN A 2 20.78 9.76 13.62
N ASN A 3 20.99 11.05 13.31
CA ASN A 3 19.93 12.00 12.98
C ASN A 3 19.29 11.66 11.63
N TYR A 4 18.44 10.63 11.61
CA TYR A 4 17.84 10.03 10.43
C TYR A 4 16.53 10.73 10.09
N THR A 5 16.30 11.07 8.83
CA THR A 5 15.11 11.80 8.36
C THR A 5 14.49 11.09 7.17
N SER A 6 13.24 11.41 6.82
CA SER A 6 12.60 10.84 5.62
C SER A 6 13.43 11.13 4.36
N LYS A 7 13.97 12.36 4.22
CA LYS A 7 14.88 12.71 3.13
C LYS A 7 16.15 11.83 3.10
N THR A 8 16.65 11.40 4.26
CA THR A 8 17.81 10.49 4.35
C THR A 8 17.50 9.12 3.72
N MET A 9 16.26 8.62 3.82
CA MET A 9 15.85 7.38 3.15
C MET A 9 15.93 7.50 1.63
N PHE A 10 15.40 8.59 1.07
CA PHE A 10 15.49 8.87 -0.36
C PHE A 10 16.93 9.08 -0.84
N ILE A 11 17.80 9.68 -0.01
CA ILE A 11 19.24 9.79 -0.31
C ILE A 11 19.90 8.42 -0.37
N LYS A 12 19.56 7.49 0.53
CA LYS A 12 20.07 6.11 0.50
C LYS A 12 19.57 5.36 -0.73
N ALA A 13 18.28 5.47 -1.05
CA ALA A 13 17.72 4.91 -2.29
C ALA A 13 18.45 5.48 -3.51
N TYR A 14 18.62 6.80 -3.61
CA TYR A 14 19.38 7.43 -4.69
C TYR A 14 20.81 6.88 -4.81
N ARG A 15 21.53 6.72 -3.70
CA ARG A 15 22.88 6.14 -3.69
C ARG A 15 22.89 4.67 -4.15
N TYR A 16 21.86 3.90 -3.80
CA TYR A 16 21.69 2.54 -4.30
C TYR A 16 21.59 2.53 -5.82
N PHE A 17 20.69 3.31 -6.41
CA PHE A 17 20.57 3.43 -7.87
C PHE A 17 21.88 3.90 -8.54
N LYS A 18 22.58 4.87 -7.94
CA LYS A 18 23.90 5.30 -8.39
C LYS A 18 24.94 4.16 -8.39
N SER A 19 24.92 3.27 -7.39
CA SER A 19 25.83 2.12 -7.32
C SER A 19 25.53 1.04 -8.35
N VAL A 20 24.31 0.99 -8.89
CA VAL A 20 23.89 0.07 -9.95
C VAL A 20 23.77 0.79 -11.30
N GLY A 21 24.66 1.75 -11.56
CA GLY A 21 24.84 2.35 -12.88
C GLY A 21 23.80 3.39 -13.33
N PHE A 22 22.85 3.80 -12.49
CA PHE A 22 21.91 4.86 -12.89
C PHE A 22 22.58 6.25 -12.91
N PRO A 23 22.15 7.14 -13.82
CA PRO A 23 22.70 8.50 -13.93
C PRO A 23 22.35 9.37 -12.70
N PRO A 24 23.05 10.49 -12.46
CA PRO A 24 22.63 11.43 -11.43
C PRO A 24 21.31 12.10 -11.79
N LEU A 25 20.44 12.30 -10.79
CA LEU A 25 19.20 13.07 -10.93
C LEU A 25 19.50 14.58 -10.87
N PRO A 26 18.66 15.41 -11.50
CA PRO A 26 18.83 16.86 -11.49
C PRO A 26 18.67 17.43 -10.07
N LYS A 27 19.29 18.59 -9.82
CA LYS A 27 19.20 19.24 -8.50
C LYS A 27 17.75 19.60 -8.11
N SER A 28 16.92 19.90 -9.11
CA SER A 28 15.48 20.17 -8.98
C SER A 28 14.75 19.06 -8.22
N PHE A 29 15.14 17.80 -8.41
CA PHE A 29 14.56 16.66 -7.70
C PHE A 29 14.62 16.86 -6.17
N TRP A 30 15.75 17.34 -5.65
CA TRP A 30 15.96 17.48 -4.20
C TRP A 30 15.36 18.74 -3.60
N THR A 31 15.12 19.77 -4.41
CA THR A 31 14.56 21.05 -3.99
C THR A 31 13.04 21.08 -4.11
N ASN A 32 12.49 20.39 -5.12
CA ASN A 32 11.07 20.48 -5.48
C ASN A 32 10.24 19.28 -4.99
N SER A 33 10.88 18.16 -4.64
CA SER A 33 10.18 17.00 -4.10
C SER A 33 9.73 17.20 -2.65
N VAL A 34 8.65 16.53 -2.30
CA VAL A 34 8.14 16.43 -0.93
C VAL A 34 8.38 15.01 -0.43
N PHE A 35 9.31 14.86 0.52
CA PHE A 35 9.73 13.56 1.08
C PHE A 35 9.05 13.22 2.42
N GLN A 36 8.39 14.19 3.04
CA GLN A 36 7.68 14.06 4.30
C GLN A 36 6.49 15.02 4.31
N ARG A 37 5.50 14.76 5.17
CA ARG A 37 4.34 15.65 5.32
C ARG A 37 4.79 17.05 5.74
N VAL A 38 4.25 18.06 5.07
CA VAL A 38 4.44 19.47 5.43
C VAL A 38 3.18 19.95 6.13
N TRP A 39 3.26 20.16 7.44
CA TRP A 39 2.09 20.49 8.27
C TRP A 39 1.53 21.91 8.04
N SER A 40 2.30 22.80 7.42
CA SER A 40 1.85 24.16 7.12
C SER A 40 0.94 24.27 5.89
N LYS A 41 0.62 23.14 5.23
CA LYS A 41 -0.20 23.09 4.03
C LYS A 41 -1.11 21.87 4.06
N ASP A 42 -2.30 22.01 3.49
CA ASP A 42 -3.13 20.85 3.19
C ASP A 42 -2.51 20.05 2.04
N MET A 43 -2.35 18.74 2.28
CA MET A 43 -1.65 17.84 1.38
C MET A 43 -2.35 16.49 1.31
N LEU A 44 -2.58 16.03 0.08
CA LEU A 44 -2.95 14.65 -0.20
C LEU A 44 -1.70 13.77 -0.07
N CYS A 45 -1.64 12.97 0.98
CA CYS A 45 -0.51 12.08 1.23
C CYS A 45 -0.57 10.83 0.35
N GLU A 46 -1.75 10.23 0.24
CA GLU A 46 -1.98 9.01 -0.52
C GLU A 46 -2.66 9.27 -1.87
N PRO A 47 -2.28 8.55 -2.93
CA PRO A 47 -1.09 7.68 -3.00
C PRO A 47 0.20 8.50 -3.02
N ALA A 48 1.29 7.93 -2.50
CA ALA A 48 2.62 8.43 -2.80
C ALA A 48 2.94 8.23 -4.29
N ALA A 49 3.61 9.20 -4.92
CA ALA A 49 3.78 9.19 -6.37
C ALA A 49 5.08 9.86 -6.84
N ALA A 50 5.58 9.38 -7.98
CA ALA A 50 6.65 9.98 -8.76
C ALA A 50 6.06 10.75 -9.95
N PHE A 51 6.57 11.95 -10.22
CA PHE A 51 6.05 12.87 -11.23
C PHE A 51 7.13 13.27 -12.23
N ASP A 52 6.82 13.09 -13.52
CA ASP A 52 7.46 13.77 -14.64
C ASP A 52 6.67 15.06 -14.93
N MET A 53 7.30 16.22 -14.78
CA MET A 53 6.66 17.52 -15.07
C MET A 53 6.58 17.81 -16.57
N ARG A 54 7.02 16.86 -17.41
CA ARG A 54 6.94 16.85 -18.88
C ARG A 54 7.79 17.92 -19.58
N ASP A 55 8.68 18.60 -18.87
CA ASP A 55 9.63 19.58 -19.41
C ASP A 55 11.00 18.97 -19.76
N GLY A 56 11.26 17.73 -19.35
CA GLY A 56 12.52 17.01 -19.57
C GLY A 56 13.60 17.28 -18.52
N GLU A 57 13.33 18.14 -17.53
CA GLU A 57 14.31 18.62 -16.55
C GLU A 57 13.83 18.49 -15.09
N ASP A 58 12.52 18.51 -14.85
CA ASP A 58 11.94 18.48 -13.50
C ASP A 58 11.16 17.19 -13.24
N PHE A 59 11.70 16.42 -12.29
CA PHE A 59 11.15 15.15 -11.82
C PHE A 59 11.05 15.23 -10.31
N ARG A 60 9.95 14.72 -9.75
CA ARG A 60 9.63 14.92 -8.33
C ARG A 60 9.06 13.66 -7.70
N VAL A 61 9.14 13.57 -6.38
CA VAL A 61 8.30 12.68 -5.58
C VAL A 61 7.41 13.49 -4.66
N LYS A 62 6.20 12.98 -4.43
CA LYS A 62 5.29 13.42 -3.35
C LYS A 62 5.02 12.21 -2.46
N ALA A 63 5.67 12.18 -1.32
CA ALA A 63 5.48 11.16 -0.29
C ALA A 63 5.37 11.82 1.09
N CYS A 64 4.45 11.33 1.91
CA CYS A 64 4.37 11.69 3.32
C CYS A 64 5.11 10.67 4.18
N SER A 65 6.33 10.30 3.78
CA SER A 65 7.05 9.19 4.39
C SER A 65 7.42 9.45 5.84
N GLN A 66 7.23 8.43 6.65
CA GLN A 66 7.62 8.32 8.04
C GLN A 66 8.90 7.49 8.15
N ILE A 67 9.59 7.60 9.29
CA ILE A 67 10.81 6.82 9.49
C ILE A 67 10.41 5.38 9.82
N GLY A 68 10.75 4.45 8.93
CA GLY A 68 10.48 3.03 9.14
C GLY A 68 10.82 2.20 7.91
N GLU A 69 10.82 0.88 8.06
CA GLU A 69 11.05 -0.05 6.95
C GLU A 69 10.03 0.11 5.79
N PRO A 70 8.70 0.24 6.04
CA PRO A 70 7.74 0.36 4.95
C PRO A 70 8.03 1.54 4.01
N ASP A 71 8.33 2.71 4.61
CA ASP A 71 8.65 3.91 3.84
C ASP A 71 10.08 3.91 3.26
N PHE A 72 11.01 3.18 3.86
CA PHE A 72 12.33 2.95 3.26
C PHE A 72 12.22 2.12 1.98
N LYS A 73 11.38 1.09 2.00
CA LYS A 73 11.02 0.27 0.82
C LYS A 73 10.27 1.11 -0.22
N LEU A 74 9.30 1.92 0.22
CA LEU A 74 8.58 2.86 -0.65
C LEU A 74 9.51 3.86 -1.34
N ALA A 75 10.52 4.39 -0.64
CA ALA A 75 11.49 5.30 -1.23
C ALA A 75 12.25 4.66 -2.41
N HIS A 76 12.60 3.38 -2.33
CA HIS A 76 13.23 2.65 -3.44
C HIS A 76 12.29 2.43 -4.62
N SER A 77 11.04 2.06 -4.33
CA SER A 77 9.98 1.94 -5.34
C SER A 77 9.73 3.25 -6.09
N LEU A 78 9.60 4.36 -5.37
CA LEU A 78 9.41 5.69 -5.96
C LEU A 78 10.62 6.14 -6.77
N LEU A 79 11.84 5.90 -6.28
CA LEU A 79 13.05 6.22 -7.06
C LEU A 79 13.12 5.40 -8.35
N ALA A 80 12.70 4.13 -8.35
CA ALA A 80 12.63 3.33 -9.57
C ALA A 80 11.74 3.99 -10.63
N GLN A 81 10.56 4.48 -10.22
CA GLN A 81 9.63 5.17 -11.09
C GLN A 81 10.18 6.50 -11.59
N VAL A 82 10.83 7.28 -10.71
CA VAL A 82 11.53 8.53 -11.10
C VAL A 82 12.63 8.24 -12.11
N TYR A 83 13.41 7.17 -11.93
CA TYR A 83 14.45 6.82 -12.88
C TYR A 83 13.90 6.34 -14.22
N TYR A 84 12.79 5.60 -14.22
CA TYR A 84 12.12 5.23 -15.46
C TYR A 84 11.68 6.51 -16.20
N GLN A 85 11.00 7.43 -15.50
CA GLN A 85 10.63 8.75 -16.00
C GLN A 85 11.81 9.55 -16.56
N PHE A 86 12.89 9.56 -15.80
CA PHE A 86 14.10 10.27 -16.18
C PHE A 86 14.75 9.66 -17.42
N LEU A 87 14.81 8.33 -17.56
CA LEU A 87 15.51 7.68 -18.67
C LEU A 87 14.79 7.87 -20.00
N TYR A 88 13.45 7.74 -20.06
CA TYR A 88 12.71 8.00 -21.29
C TYR A 88 12.49 9.48 -21.60
N ARG A 89 13.05 10.44 -20.83
CA ARG A 89 12.83 11.88 -21.02
C ARG A 89 13.18 12.40 -22.42
N LYS A 90 14.03 11.69 -23.15
CA LYS A 90 14.42 12.03 -24.53
C LYS A 90 13.41 11.55 -25.58
N GLN A 91 12.47 10.68 -25.22
CA GLN A 91 11.40 10.25 -26.11
C GLN A 91 10.46 11.43 -26.45
N PRO A 92 9.80 11.39 -27.63
CA PRO A 92 8.68 12.27 -27.93
C PRO A 92 7.65 12.25 -26.81
N LEU A 93 6.98 13.38 -26.55
CA LEU A 93 6.07 13.53 -25.41
C LEU A 93 5.02 12.40 -25.31
N ALA A 94 4.49 11.96 -26.45
CA ALA A 94 3.53 10.85 -26.53
C ALA A 94 4.08 9.49 -26.08
N PHE A 95 5.42 9.31 -26.11
CA PHE A 95 6.11 8.08 -25.71
C PHE A 95 6.81 8.18 -24.34
N ARG A 96 6.63 9.30 -23.62
CA ARG A 96 7.15 9.50 -22.26
C ARG A 96 6.26 8.83 -21.22
N GLU A 97 5.98 7.56 -21.42
CA GLU A 97 5.29 6.70 -20.45
C GLU A 97 6.07 5.40 -20.34
N SER A 98 5.71 4.55 -19.39
CA SER A 98 6.28 3.20 -19.35
C SER A 98 5.67 2.32 -20.45
N ALA A 99 6.35 1.24 -20.83
CA ALA A 99 5.85 0.30 -21.83
C ALA A 99 4.47 -0.26 -21.47
N SER A 100 4.19 -0.43 -20.17
CA SER A 100 2.84 -0.49 -19.62
C SER A 100 2.84 -0.14 -18.13
N PRO A 101 1.67 0.22 -17.56
CA PRO A 101 1.52 0.40 -16.13
C PRO A 101 1.96 -0.81 -15.30
N ALA A 102 1.69 -2.04 -15.80
CA ALA A 102 2.07 -3.28 -15.13
C ALA A 102 3.59 -3.46 -15.07
N ILE A 103 4.32 -3.14 -16.15
CA ILE A 103 5.79 -3.20 -16.17
C ILE A 103 6.40 -2.13 -15.27
N ASN A 104 5.83 -0.92 -15.23
CA ASN A 104 6.27 0.13 -14.30
C ASN A 104 6.13 -0.30 -12.84
N GLU A 105 4.98 -0.85 -12.48
CA GLU A 105 4.72 -1.34 -11.13
C GLU A 105 5.61 -2.54 -10.78
N ALA A 106 5.78 -3.49 -11.71
CA ALA A 106 6.67 -4.63 -11.54
C ALA A 106 8.10 -4.19 -11.20
N ILE A 107 8.66 -3.27 -11.98
CA ILE A 107 10.00 -2.71 -11.74
C ILE A 107 10.05 -2.00 -10.39
N ALA A 108 9.06 -1.17 -10.07
CA ALA A 108 9.00 -0.47 -8.80
C ALA A 108 9.00 -1.45 -7.61
N ASN A 109 8.27 -2.55 -7.73
CA ASN A 109 8.21 -3.62 -6.73
C ASN A 109 9.51 -4.42 -6.64
N VAL A 110 10.24 -4.62 -7.74
CA VAL A 110 11.59 -5.21 -7.70
C VAL A 110 12.49 -4.42 -6.75
N PHE A 111 12.56 -3.10 -6.89
CA PHE A 111 13.37 -2.26 -6.01
C PHE A 111 12.81 -2.16 -4.58
N LEU A 112 11.49 -2.27 -4.42
CA LEU A 112 10.83 -2.41 -3.12
C LEU A 112 11.31 -3.67 -2.37
N HIS A 113 11.40 -4.81 -3.06
CA HIS A 113 11.88 -6.08 -2.50
C HIS A 113 13.38 -6.06 -2.22
N LEU A 114 14.19 -5.52 -3.13
CA LEU A 114 15.64 -5.40 -2.94
C LEU A 114 16.01 -4.51 -1.74
N ALA A 115 15.18 -3.52 -1.42
CA ALA A 115 15.38 -2.65 -0.26
C ALA A 115 15.31 -3.39 1.09
N SER A 116 14.60 -4.53 1.15
CA SER A 116 14.51 -5.38 2.34
C SER A 116 15.62 -6.44 2.45
N ASN A 117 16.57 -6.48 1.51
CA ASN A 117 17.66 -7.46 1.56
C ASN A 117 18.56 -7.22 2.81
N PRO A 118 18.80 -8.24 3.67
CA PRO A 118 19.59 -8.06 4.90
C PRO A 118 21.02 -7.57 4.66
N ASN A 119 21.69 -8.08 3.62
CA ASN A 119 23.05 -7.64 3.27
C ASN A 119 23.06 -6.17 2.84
N TYR A 120 22.05 -5.74 2.09
CA TYR A 120 21.88 -4.33 1.74
C TYR A 120 21.63 -3.47 2.99
N LEU A 121 20.67 -3.83 3.83
CA LEU A 121 20.37 -3.10 5.07
C LEU A 121 21.59 -2.98 5.99
N TYR A 122 22.39 -4.06 6.10
CA TYR A 122 23.63 -4.07 6.87
C TYR A 122 24.68 -3.12 6.26
N SER A 123 24.86 -3.14 4.93
CA SER A 123 25.75 -2.19 4.22
C SER A 123 25.36 -0.73 4.47
N GLN A 124 24.06 -0.49 4.68
CA GLN A 124 23.51 0.82 5.01
C GLN A 124 23.60 1.19 6.50
N LYS A 125 24.14 0.30 7.34
CA LYS A 125 24.21 0.42 8.81
C LYS A 125 22.84 0.59 9.46
N LEU A 126 21.81 -0.04 8.88
CA LEU A 126 20.43 0.01 9.38
C LEU A 126 20.09 -1.20 10.27
N VAL A 127 20.82 -2.31 10.12
CA VAL A 127 20.68 -3.52 10.94
C VAL A 127 22.04 -3.98 11.47
N SER A 128 22.05 -4.82 12.50
CA SER A 128 23.28 -5.40 13.07
C SER A 128 23.79 -6.56 12.22
N ALA A 129 25.03 -6.99 12.47
CA ALA A 129 25.61 -8.16 11.79
C ALA A 129 24.87 -9.47 12.11
N GLU A 130 24.14 -9.52 13.24
CA GLU A 130 23.32 -10.67 13.60
C GLU A 130 22.16 -10.88 12.62
N SER A 131 21.64 -9.81 12.03
CA SER A 131 20.59 -9.89 11.00
C SER A 131 21.06 -10.52 9.69
N LEU A 132 22.36 -10.75 9.51
CA LEU A 132 22.90 -11.50 8.37
C LEU A 132 22.77 -13.01 8.54
N GLN A 133 22.53 -13.50 9.75
CA GLN A 133 22.25 -14.91 10.01
C GLN A 133 20.78 -15.18 9.70
N VAL A 134 20.48 -15.33 8.41
CA VAL A 134 19.12 -15.59 7.95
C VAL A 134 18.71 -16.99 8.40
N LYS A 135 17.81 -17.06 9.38
CA LYS A 135 17.20 -18.32 9.82
C LYS A 135 16.09 -18.69 8.85
N GLU A 136 15.93 -19.99 8.59
CA GLU A 136 14.82 -20.51 7.76
C GLU A 136 13.45 -20.00 8.24
N SER A 137 13.22 -19.99 9.56
CA SER A 137 11.97 -19.46 10.14
C SER A 137 11.71 -17.98 9.82
N THR A 138 12.76 -17.16 9.69
CA THR A 138 12.64 -15.76 9.29
C THR A 138 12.25 -15.64 7.82
N ILE A 139 12.78 -16.51 6.95
CA ILE A 139 12.39 -16.57 5.53
C ILE A 139 10.91 -16.96 5.43
N ILE A 140 10.50 -18.04 6.10
CA ILE A 140 9.11 -18.51 6.08
C ILE A 140 8.15 -17.43 6.58
N ASN A 141 8.40 -16.81 7.74
CA ASN A 141 7.52 -15.76 8.28
C ASN A 141 7.39 -14.56 7.33
N ARG A 142 8.49 -14.14 6.71
CA ARG A 142 8.47 -13.05 5.73
C ARG A 142 7.68 -13.42 4.49
N LEU A 143 7.97 -14.59 3.89
CA LEU A 143 7.25 -15.07 2.71
C LEU A 143 5.76 -15.25 3.00
N TYR A 144 5.39 -15.79 4.16
CA TYR A 144 4.00 -15.95 4.58
C TYR A 144 3.28 -14.60 4.64
N ARG A 145 3.88 -13.60 5.29
CA ARG A 145 3.33 -12.25 5.35
C ARG A 145 3.19 -11.62 3.97
N GLU A 146 4.23 -11.72 3.13
CA GLU A 146 4.20 -11.22 1.75
C GLU A 146 3.11 -11.92 0.91
N ALA A 147 2.89 -13.22 1.12
CA ALA A 147 1.86 -13.99 0.43
C ALA A 147 0.43 -13.55 0.83
N LEU A 148 0.19 -13.29 2.11
CA LEU A 148 -1.08 -12.71 2.57
C LEU A 148 -1.34 -11.33 1.94
N ASP A 149 -0.30 -10.50 1.87
CA ASP A 149 -0.43 -9.14 1.35
C ASP A 149 -0.59 -9.08 -0.17
N ASN A 150 -0.15 -10.09 -0.92
CA ASN A 150 -0.11 -10.04 -2.39
C ASN A 150 -0.68 -11.27 -3.10
N VAL A 151 -0.21 -12.48 -2.78
CA VAL A 151 -0.66 -13.73 -3.44
C VAL A 151 -2.15 -13.95 -3.24
N ALA A 152 -2.65 -13.75 -2.01
CA ALA A 152 -4.07 -13.89 -1.69
C ALA A 152 -4.98 -12.92 -2.47
N LYS A 153 -4.44 -11.83 -3.03
CA LYS A 153 -5.17 -10.84 -3.82
C LYS A 153 -5.16 -11.12 -5.32
N ILE A 154 -4.38 -12.08 -5.79
CA ILE A 154 -4.30 -12.45 -7.21
C ILE A 154 -5.69 -12.82 -7.77
N PRO A 155 -6.47 -13.71 -7.15
CA PRO A 155 -7.70 -14.16 -7.77
C PRO A 155 -8.77 -13.05 -7.78
N PHE A 156 -8.72 -12.10 -6.83
CA PHE A 156 -9.55 -10.89 -6.87
C PHE A 156 -9.39 -10.08 -8.16
N ALA A 157 -8.16 -9.94 -8.66
CA ALA A 157 -7.91 -9.19 -9.89
C ALA A 157 -8.62 -9.85 -11.10
N LEU A 158 -8.63 -11.18 -11.14
CA LEU A 158 -9.35 -11.95 -12.16
C LEU A 158 -10.87 -11.83 -11.99
N THR A 159 -11.39 -11.94 -10.76
CA THR A 159 -12.81 -11.72 -10.45
C THR A 159 -13.28 -10.35 -10.94
N ALA A 160 -12.58 -9.29 -10.56
CA ALA A 160 -12.93 -7.90 -10.84
C ALA A 160 -13.01 -7.59 -12.33
N ASP A 161 -12.03 -8.03 -13.13
CA ASP A 161 -12.02 -7.75 -14.56
C ASP A 161 -12.86 -8.72 -15.37
N THR A 162 -12.97 -10.00 -14.97
CA THR A 162 -13.90 -10.94 -15.62
C THR A 162 -15.33 -10.45 -15.48
N TRP A 163 -15.73 -10.06 -14.27
CA TRP A 163 -17.05 -9.47 -14.00
C TRP A 163 -17.30 -8.23 -14.86
N ARG A 164 -16.31 -7.35 -14.95
CA ARG A 164 -16.39 -6.11 -15.73
C ARG A 164 -16.52 -6.37 -17.22
N TYR A 165 -15.72 -7.30 -17.78
CA TYR A 165 -15.79 -7.63 -19.19
C TYR A 165 -17.12 -8.26 -19.56
N GLU A 166 -17.66 -9.16 -18.74
CA GLU A 166 -18.98 -9.75 -19.00
C GLU A 166 -20.10 -8.70 -19.05
N ILE A 167 -20.01 -7.64 -18.23
CA ILE A 167 -20.96 -6.52 -18.29
C ILE A 167 -20.74 -5.68 -19.55
N LEU A 168 -19.49 -5.31 -19.85
CA LEU A 168 -19.15 -4.46 -21.00
C LEU A 168 -19.45 -5.14 -22.35
N GLU A 169 -19.34 -6.46 -22.43
CA GLU A 169 -19.70 -7.26 -23.60
C GLU A 169 -21.21 -7.50 -23.72
N GLY A 170 -22.00 -7.16 -22.69
CA GLY A 170 -23.44 -7.39 -22.66
C GLY A 170 -23.87 -8.82 -22.35
N ASN A 171 -22.96 -9.65 -21.82
CA ASN A 171 -23.22 -11.05 -21.47
C ASN A 171 -23.99 -11.20 -20.15
N THR A 172 -23.99 -10.17 -19.29
CA THR A 172 -24.70 -10.16 -18.00
C THR A 172 -25.66 -8.98 -17.91
N SER A 173 -26.94 -9.26 -17.65
CA SER A 173 -27.96 -8.22 -17.41
C SER A 173 -27.76 -7.51 -16.07
N ASP A 174 -28.24 -6.27 -15.95
CA ASP A 174 -28.16 -5.46 -14.73
C ASP A 174 -28.73 -6.15 -13.48
N HIS A 175 -29.81 -6.90 -13.64
CA HIS A 175 -30.41 -7.72 -12.58
C HIS A 175 -29.51 -8.87 -12.09
N GLN A 176 -28.51 -9.28 -12.86
CA GLN A 176 -27.63 -10.41 -12.57
C GLN A 176 -26.23 -10.00 -12.12
N TRP A 177 -25.92 -8.70 -12.09
CA TRP A 177 -24.57 -8.22 -11.77
C TRP A 177 -24.06 -8.73 -10.43
N ASN A 178 -24.87 -8.69 -9.37
CA ASN A 178 -24.44 -9.12 -8.04
C ASN A 178 -24.32 -10.64 -7.91
N GLU A 179 -25.26 -11.38 -8.49
CA GLU A 179 -25.20 -12.84 -8.53
C GLU A 179 -23.92 -13.30 -9.25
N LYS A 180 -23.62 -12.68 -10.40
CA LYS A 180 -22.42 -12.98 -11.17
C LYS A 180 -21.14 -12.62 -10.42
N TRP A 181 -21.13 -11.48 -9.73
CA TRP A 181 -20.01 -11.07 -8.87
C TRP A 181 -19.67 -12.16 -7.85
N TRP A 182 -20.66 -12.61 -7.08
CA TRP A 182 -20.44 -13.62 -6.04
C TRP A 182 -20.12 -15.00 -6.60
N LYS A 183 -20.70 -15.38 -7.74
CA LYS A 183 -20.31 -16.62 -8.43
C LYS A 183 -18.83 -16.62 -8.84
N LEU A 184 -18.32 -15.49 -9.33
CA LEU A 184 -16.90 -15.36 -9.66
C LEU A 184 -16.01 -15.36 -8.41
N ARG A 185 -16.41 -14.65 -7.35
CA ARG A 185 -15.73 -14.66 -6.03
C ARG A 185 -15.60 -16.09 -5.49
N GLU A 186 -16.66 -16.88 -5.57
CA GLU A 186 -16.65 -18.26 -5.08
C GLU A 186 -15.77 -19.15 -5.95
N THR A 187 -15.88 -19.03 -7.28
CA THR A 187 -15.12 -19.88 -8.22
C THR A 187 -13.62 -19.58 -8.20
N LEU A 188 -13.24 -18.30 -8.12
CA LEU A 188 -11.85 -17.88 -8.28
C LEU A 188 -11.15 -17.64 -6.93
N GLU A 189 -11.86 -17.11 -5.93
CA GLU A 189 -11.26 -16.73 -4.63
C GLU A 189 -11.63 -17.69 -3.50
N GLY A 190 -12.61 -18.57 -3.67
CA GLY A 190 -13.04 -19.48 -2.61
C GLY A 190 -13.72 -18.77 -1.45
N VAL A 191 -14.39 -17.63 -1.71
CA VAL A 191 -15.18 -16.92 -0.71
C VAL A 191 -16.64 -16.82 -1.11
N ARG A 192 -17.51 -16.63 -0.11
CA ARG A 192 -18.94 -16.46 -0.28
C ARG A 192 -19.46 -15.28 0.55
N PRO A 193 -20.62 -14.71 0.21
CA PRO A 193 -21.23 -13.71 1.08
C PRO A 193 -21.57 -14.32 2.45
N PRO A 194 -21.51 -13.54 3.54
CA PRO A 194 -21.95 -14.00 4.85
C PRO A 194 -23.47 -14.16 4.94
N GLU A 195 -24.24 -13.55 4.02
CA GLU A 195 -25.70 -13.60 4.01
C GLU A 195 -26.24 -14.35 2.78
N ASP A 196 -27.31 -15.14 2.98
CA ASP A 196 -27.96 -15.95 1.96
C ASP A 196 -28.78 -15.13 0.93
N LYS A 197 -29.11 -13.87 1.24
CA LYS A 197 -30.03 -13.06 0.43
C LYS A 197 -29.28 -11.97 -0.32
N PHE A 198 -28.98 -12.24 -1.59
CA PHE A 198 -28.65 -11.19 -2.54
C PHE A 198 -29.86 -10.27 -2.67
N LEU A 199 -29.76 -9.04 -2.15
CA LEU A 199 -30.75 -8.02 -2.44
C LEU A 199 -30.55 -7.60 -3.90
N PRO A 200 -31.56 -7.71 -4.79
CA PRO A 200 -31.40 -7.41 -6.22
C PRO A 200 -30.94 -5.98 -6.52
N ALA A 201 -31.06 -5.07 -5.54
CA ALA A 201 -30.61 -3.69 -5.64
C ALA A 201 -29.13 -3.49 -5.27
N HIS A 202 -28.46 -4.50 -4.71
CA HIS A 202 -27.06 -4.38 -4.28
C HIS A 202 -26.12 -4.69 -5.44
N ILE A 203 -25.03 -3.93 -5.51
CA ILE A 203 -23.91 -4.19 -6.42
C ILE A 203 -22.67 -4.13 -5.54
N ASP A 204 -22.37 -5.24 -4.88
CA ASP A 204 -21.31 -5.32 -3.85
C ASP A 204 -19.94 -5.03 -4.45
N ALA A 205 -19.75 -5.33 -5.74
CA ALA A 205 -18.57 -4.97 -6.52
C ALA A 205 -18.20 -3.47 -6.42
N PHE A 206 -19.17 -2.57 -6.26
CA PHE A 206 -18.92 -1.12 -6.22
C PHE A 206 -18.28 -0.61 -4.93
N ILE A 207 -18.21 -1.41 -3.86
CA ILE A 207 -17.42 -1.05 -2.68
C ILE A 207 -15.92 -1.02 -2.99
N HIS A 208 -15.48 -1.75 -4.01
CA HIS A 208 -14.09 -1.79 -4.41
C HIS A 208 -13.75 -0.59 -5.29
N THR A 209 -12.84 0.26 -4.82
CA THR A 209 -12.43 1.50 -5.50
C THR A 209 -11.80 1.23 -6.87
N GLN A 210 -11.17 0.06 -7.06
CA GLN A 210 -10.65 -0.42 -8.35
C GLN A 210 -11.74 -0.70 -9.39
N ILE A 211 -13.00 -0.83 -8.95
CA ILE A 211 -14.17 -1.01 -9.81
C ILE A 211 -14.93 0.31 -9.94
N SER A 212 -15.23 0.98 -8.83
CA SER A 212 -16.14 2.12 -8.80
C SER A 212 -15.52 3.50 -9.04
N GLN A 213 -14.27 3.72 -8.61
CA GLN A 213 -13.65 5.05 -8.67
C GLN A 213 -12.61 5.17 -9.77
N VAL A 214 -11.77 4.14 -9.91
CA VAL A 214 -10.71 4.10 -10.90
C VAL A 214 -11.14 3.10 -11.93
N HIS A 215 -11.61 3.54 -13.10
CA HIS A 215 -11.94 2.64 -14.22
C HIS A 215 -10.65 2.06 -14.83
N SER A 216 -9.91 1.32 -14.01
CA SER A 216 -8.62 0.74 -14.32
C SER A 216 -8.72 -0.78 -14.23
N PRO A 217 -8.23 -1.53 -15.22
CA PRO A 217 -8.19 -2.99 -15.16
C PRO A 217 -7.41 -3.46 -13.93
N ALA A 218 -8.01 -4.35 -13.14
CA ALA A 218 -7.38 -4.99 -11.99
C ALA A 218 -6.33 -6.04 -12.40
N VAL A 219 -6.47 -6.67 -13.57
CA VAL A 219 -5.56 -7.67 -14.14
C VAL A 219 -4.13 -7.13 -14.33
N ARG A 220 -3.97 -5.81 -14.45
CA ARG A 220 -2.65 -5.18 -14.48
C ARG A 220 -1.83 -5.52 -13.23
N ASN A 221 -2.47 -5.66 -12.07
CA ASN A 221 -1.81 -5.98 -10.81
C ASN A 221 -1.31 -7.43 -10.83
N LEU A 222 -2.09 -8.36 -11.43
CA LEU A 222 -1.65 -9.74 -11.64
C LEU A 222 -0.44 -9.80 -12.57
N ILE A 223 -0.53 -9.14 -13.74
CA ILE A 223 0.57 -9.11 -14.72
C ILE A 223 1.82 -8.50 -14.07
N GLY A 224 1.66 -7.36 -13.38
CA GLY A 224 2.76 -6.69 -12.68
C GLY A 224 3.38 -7.57 -11.59
N TYR A 225 2.55 -8.25 -10.80
CA TYR A 225 3.01 -9.12 -9.73
C TYR A 225 3.72 -10.38 -10.23
N VAL A 226 3.32 -10.98 -11.36
CA VAL A 226 4.10 -12.07 -11.96
C VAL A 226 5.38 -11.54 -12.59
N ALA A 227 5.28 -10.46 -13.37
CA ALA A 227 6.41 -9.86 -14.07
C ALA A 227 7.49 -9.37 -13.10
N GLN A 228 7.16 -8.91 -11.89
CA GLN A 228 8.17 -8.44 -10.94
C GLN A 228 9.16 -9.54 -10.57
N PHE A 229 8.73 -10.79 -10.40
CA PHE A 229 9.64 -11.90 -10.06
C PHE A 229 10.42 -12.35 -11.29
N GLN A 230 9.81 -12.32 -12.47
CA GLN A 230 10.50 -12.60 -13.73
C GLN A 230 11.62 -11.59 -14.00
N ILE A 231 11.34 -10.30 -13.76
CA ILE A 231 12.32 -9.23 -13.85
C ILE A 231 13.36 -9.37 -12.75
N LEU A 232 12.96 -9.62 -11.49
CA LEU A 232 13.89 -9.83 -10.37
C LEU A 232 14.91 -10.93 -10.70
N LYS A 233 14.44 -12.09 -11.19
CA LYS A 233 15.32 -13.20 -11.59
C LYS A 233 16.29 -12.81 -12.68
N SER A 234 15.86 -12.01 -13.67
CA SER A 234 16.74 -11.54 -14.75
C SER A 234 17.83 -10.56 -14.28
N LEU A 235 17.58 -9.83 -13.19
CA LEU A 235 18.53 -8.86 -12.62
C LEU A 235 19.44 -9.49 -11.56
N CYS A 236 19.01 -10.56 -10.90
CA CYS A 236 19.84 -11.27 -9.94
C CYS A 236 20.93 -12.11 -10.63
N PRO A 237 22.12 -12.26 -10.02
CA PRO A 237 23.13 -13.21 -10.49
C PRO A 237 22.57 -14.64 -10.61
N PRO A 238 23.01 -15.47 -11.59
CA PRO A 238 22.41 -16.78 -11.88
C PRO A 238 22.32 -17.76 -10.70
N GLU A 239 23.32 -17.75 -9.81
CA GLU A 239 23.40 -18.66 -8.65
C GLU A 239 22.65 -18.14 -7.41
N THR A 240 21.88 -17.06 -7.54
CA THR A 240 21.14 -16.49 -6.41
C THR A 240 19.92 -17.34 -6.06
N GLU A 241 19.81 -17.72 -4.79
CA GLU A 241 18.54 -18.17 -4.22
C GLU A 241 17.58 -16.97 -4.09
N LEU A 242 16.57 -16.93 -4.96
CA LEU A 242 15.64 -15.80 -5.05
C LEU A 242 14.96 -15.46 -3.72
N ALA A 243 14.60 -16.48 -2.94
CA ALA A 243 13.95 -16.32 -1.65
C ALA A 243 14.82 -15.54 -0.66
N GLU A 244 16.15 -15.59 -0.74
CA GLU A 244 17.06 -14.82 0.12
C GLU A 244 17.32 -13.39 -0.40
N GLY A 245 16.91 -13.13 -1.65
CA GLY A 245 17.16 -11.89 -2.36
C GLY A 245 18.58 -11.81 -2.93
N CYS A 246 18.86 -10.74 -3.66
CA CYS A 246 20.14 -10.56 -4.35
C CYS A 246 20.68 -9.13 -4.23
N ILE A 247 21.96 -8.96 -4.54
CA ILE A 247 22.61 -7.65 -4.67
C ILE A 247 22.87 -7.42 -6.15
N LEU A 248 22.36 -6.31 -6.67
CA LEU A 248 22.53 -5.93 -8.07
C LEU A 248 23.89 -5.24 -8.30
N SER A 249 24.35 -5.25 -9.55
CA SER A 249 25.51 -4.50 -10.02
C SER A 249 25.16 -3.62 -11.23
N GLU A 250 26.11 -2.79 -11.67
CA GLU A 250 25.94 -1.98 -12.88
C GLU A 250 25.68 -2.84 -14.14
N ASP A 251 26.33 -4.01 -14.22
CA ASP A 251 26.18 -4.96 -15.33
C ASP A 251 24.79 -5.60 -15.31
N THR A 252 24.31 -6.04 -14.14
CA THR A 252 23.00 -6.71 -14.06
C THR A 252 21.82 -5.78 -14.35
N THR A 253 22.03 -4.46 -14.24
CA THR A 253 21.01 -3.44 -14.47
C THR A 253 21.13 -2.74 -15.83
N MET A 254 22.12 -3.09 -16.66
CA MET A 254 22.33 -2.48 -17.98
C MET A 254 21.09 -2.59 -18.87
N ARG A 255 20.58 -3.81 -19.06
CA ARG A 255 19.36 -4.08 -19.87
C ARG A 255 18.14 -3.36 -19.32
N LEU A 256 18.05 -3.22 -18.00
CA LEU A 256 16.97 -2.47 -17.35
C LEU A 256 17.00 -1.00 -17.76
N ARG A 257 18.17 -0.37 -17.72
CA ARG A 257 18.32 1.04 -18.12
C ARG A 257 18.01 1.22 -19.60
N GLU A 258 18.53 0.35 -20.47
CA GLU A 258 18.25 0.38 -21.91
C GLU A 258 16.75 0.23 -22.21
N MET A 259 16.07 -0.72 -21.57
CA MET A 259 14.62 -0.88 -21.71
C MET A 259 13.89 0.38 -21.21
N MET A 260 14.29 0.93 -20.06
CA MET A 260 13.66 2.13 -19.50
C MET A 260 13.75 3.35 -20.44
N GLU A 261 14.84 3.49 -21.21
CA GLU A 261 15.00 4.57 -22.19
C GLU A 261 13.98 4.51 -23.34
N MET A 262 13.43 3.33 -23.63
CA MET A 262 12.45 3.14 -24.70
C MET A 262 11.07 3.71 -24.33
N GLY A 263 10.74 3.83 -23.03
CA GLY A 263 9.44 4.30 -22.59
C GLY A 263 8.29 3.48 -23.21
N SER A 264 7.25 4.15 -23.71
CA SER A 264 6.10 3.53 -24.39
C SER A 264 6.25 3.49 -25.92
N SER A 265 7.48 3.68 -26.44
CA SER A 265 7.78 3.45 -27.87
C SER A 265 7.86 1.96 -28.23
N ILE A 266 7.88 1.08 -27.21
CA ILE A 266 7.80 -0.37 -27.34
C ILE A 266 6.61 -0.88 -26.53
N ASP A 267 6.04 -2.02 -26.94
CA ASP A 267 5.04 -2.70 -26.15
C ASP A 267 5.67 -3.43 -24.94
N TRP A 268 4.81 -3.85 -24.02
CA TRP A 268 5.24 -4.46 -22.76
C TRP A 268 5.84 -5.87 -22.91
N LEU A 269 5.46 -6.63 -23.95
CA LEU A 269 6.07 -7.94 -24.23
C LEU A 269 7.49 -7.76 -24.75
N LYS A 270 7.71 -6.74 -25.58
CA LYS A 270 9.04 -6.37 -26.04
C LYS A 270 9.92 -5.89 -24.89
N ALA A 271 9.37 -5.09 -23.98
CA ALA A 271 10.06 -4.67 -22.77
C ALA A 271 10.47 -5.88 -21.92
N LEU A 272 9.58 -6.86 -21.75
CA LEU A 272 9.87 -8.09 -21.01
C LEU A 272 10.94 -8.93 -21.70
N GLU A 273 10.89 -9.06 -23.03
CA GLU A 273 11.91 -9.75 -23.81
C GLU A 273 13.30 -9.12 -23.66
N MET A 274 13.40 -7.80 -23.64
CA MET A 274 14.67 -7.10 -23.43
C MET A 274 15.29 -7.41 -22.06
N LEU A 275 14.46 -7.62 -21.04
CA LEU A 275 14.91 -7.93 -19.68
C LEU A 275 15.23 -9.42 -19.51
N THR A 276 14.29 -10.28 -19.90
CA THR A 276 14.27 -11.70 -19.52
C THR A 276 14.67 -12.62 -20.66
N GLY A 277 14.86 -12.08 -21.87
CA GLY A 277 15.16 -12.84 -23.08
C GLY A 277 13.96 -13.52 -23.73
N LYS A 278 12.74 -13.32 -23.22
CA LYS A 278 11.52 -13.92 -23.74
C LYS A 278 10.33 -12.94 -23.72
N ALA A 279 9.54 -12.93 -24.79
CA ALA A 279 8.32 -12.15 -24.90
C ALA A 279 7.11 -12.91 -24.34
N GLU A 280 7.22 -13.46 -23.13
CA GLU A 280 6.16 -14.23 -22.46
C GLU A 280 6.10 -13.91 -20.96
N LEU A 281 4.89 -13.94 -20.39
CA LEU A 281 4.69 -13.85 -18.95
C LEU A 281 4.86 -15.25 -18.33
N ASP A 282 5.81 -15.38 -17.42
CA ASP A 282 6.23 -16.65 -16.82
C ASP A 282 6.13 -16.58 -15.29
N ALA A 283 5.29 -17.45 -14.71
CA ALA A 283 5.13 -17.56 -13.26
C ALA A 283 6.22 -18.42 -12.60
N THR A 284 7.12 -19.06 -13.36
CA THR A 284 8.20 -19.91 -12.82
C THR A 284 9.06 -19.17 -11.78
N PRO A 285 9.52 -17.93 -12.01
CA PRO A 285 10.31 -17.20 -11.01
C PRO A 285 9.55 -16.83 -9.74
N LEU A 286 8.23 -16.59 -9.84
CA LEU A 286 7.37 -16.36 -8.68
C LEU A 286 7.30 -17.62 -7.81
N LEU A 287 7.08 -18.78 -8.44
CA LEU A 287 7.06 -20.07 -7.73
C LEU A 287 8.43 -20.42 -7.13
N GLU A 288 9.52 -20.11 -7.83
CA GLU A 288 10.88 -20.27 -7.31
C GLU A 288 11.10 -19.42 -6.04
N TYR A 289 10.69 -18.15 -6.06
CA TYR A 289 10.80 -17.26 -4.91
C TYR A 289 10.00 -17.75 -3.69
N TYR A 290 8.79 -18.28 -3.91
CA TYR A 290 7.93 -18.80 -2.84
C TYR A 290 8.18 -20.27 -2.48
N LYS A 291 9.13 -20.96 -3.14
CA LYS A 291 9.37 -22.39 -2.95
C LYS A 291 9.53 -22.82 -1.47
N PRO A 292 10.27 -22.10 -0.59
CA PRO A 292 10.37 -22.47 0.81
C PRO A 292 9.01 -22.44 1.53
N LEU A 293 8.20 -21.41 1.25
CA LEU A 293 6.86 -21.27 1.83
C LEU A 293 5.92 -22.36 1.31
N ILE A 294 5.97 -22.67 0.01
CA ILE A 294 5.15 -23.72 -0.60
C ILE A 294 5.43 -25.06 0.10
N GLY A 295 6.71 -25.46 0.21
CA GLY A 295 7.06 -26.71 0.88
C GLY A 295 6.67 -26.74 2.36
N TRP A 296 6.77 -25.59 3.05
CA TRP A 296 6.30 -25.48 4.44
C TRP A 296 4.78 -25.63 4.56
N LEU A 297 4.01 -25.00 3.67
CA LEU A 297 2.54 -25.08 3.65
C LEU A 297 2.05 -26.48 3.29
N GLU A 298 2.68 -27.15 2.32
CA GLU A 298 2.36 -28.53 1.96
C GLU A 298 2.50 -29.47 3.16
N ASN A 299 3.64 -29.41 3.86
CA ASN A 299 3.88 -30.20 5.06
C ASN A 299 2.91 -29.84 6.20
N ALA A 300 2.67 -28.55 6.44
CA ALA A 300 1.74 -28.10 7.48
C ALA A 300 0.30 -28.59 7.20
N ASN A 301 -0.17 -28.49 5.96
CA ASN A 301 -1.48 -28.97 5.54
C ASN A 301 -1.60 -30.49 5.65
N GLU A 302 -0.55 -31.23 5.30
CA GLU A 302 -0.51 -32.69 5.45
C GLU A 302 -0.58 -33.09 6.93
N ILE A 303 0.22 -32.48 7.81
CA ILE A 303 0.19 -32.75 9.25
C ILE A 303 -1.19 -32.43 9.85
N SER A 304 -1.78 -31.31 9.45
CA SER A 304 -3.09 -30.87 9.94
C SER A 304 -4.27 -31.55 9.22
N GLN A 305 -4.02 -32.42 8.24
CA GLN A 305 -5.04 -33.12 7.44
C GLN A 305 -6.09 -32.16 6.86
N VAL A 306 -5.64 -31.00 6.37
CA VAL A 306 -6.51 -29.96 5.83
C VAL A 306 -6.94 -30.33 4.42
N TYR A 307 -8.22 -30.13 4.11
CA TYR A 307 -8.72 -30.24 2.74
C TYR A 307 -8.20 -29.05 1.90
N ILE A 308 -7.52 -29.33 0.79
CA ILE A 308 -7.00 -28.30 -0.11
C ILE A 308 -8.02 -28.05 -1.23
N GLY A 309 -8.49 -26.81 -1.30
CA GLY A 309 -9.53 -26.38 -2.23
C GLY A 309 -10.85 -26.14 -1.49
N TRP A 310 -11.89 -25.88 -2.26
CA TRP A 310 -13.25 -25.73 -1.77
C TRP A 310 -14.16 -26.49 -2.74
N ASP A 311 -15.08 -27.28 -2.19
CA ASP A 311 -16.10 -27.94 -2.99
C ASP A 311 -17.08 -26.88 -3.52
N GLY A 312 -17.43 -26.94 -4.81
CA GLY A 312 -18.42 -26.04 -5.41
C GLY A 312 -19.77 -26.05 -4.65
N GLU A 313 -20.51 -24.93 -4.66
CA GLU A 313 -21.61 -24.65 -3.72
C GLU A 313 -21.36 -25.26 -2.33
N GLY A 314 -20.31 -24.77 -1.67
CA GLY A 314 -19.89 -25.25 -0.35
C GLY A 314 -21.02 -25.17 0.69
N THR A 315 -20.99 -26.05 1.71
CA THR A 315 -21.97 -26.07 2.80
C THR A 315 -22.09 -24.71 3.46
N ARG A 316 -23.27 -24.07 3.39
CA ARG A 316 -23.57 -22.72 3.91
C ARG A 316 -22.99 -22.50 5.30
N PHE A 317 -22.59 -21.26 5.61
CA PHE A 317 -22.16 -20.96 6.96
C PHE A 317 -23.35 -21.20 7.87
N ASN A 318 -23.14 -21.91 8.97
CA ASN A 318 -24.16 -21.98 10.01
C ASN A 318 -24.38 -20.55 10.55
N ASN A 319 -25.57 -20.25 11.08
CA ASN A 319 -25.82 -18.94 11.70
C ASN A 319 -24.79 -18.63 12.81
N ASP A 320 -24.24 -19.67 13.45
CA ASP A 320 -23.20 -19.55 14.48
C ASP A 320 -21.79 -19.26 13.91
N GLU A 321 -21.58 -19.46 12.60
CA GLU A 321 -20.33 -19.19 11.87
C GLU A 321 -20.32 -17.82 11.19
N ILE A 322 -21.51 -17.22 11.00
CA ILE A 322 -21.66 -15.86 10.49
C ILE A 322 -21.38 -14.91 11.65
N PRO A 323 -20.38 -14.01 11.56
CA PRO A 323 -20.17 -13.01 12.59
C PRO A 323 -21.44 -12.18 12.77
N GLU A 324 -21.97 -12.12 14.00
CA GLU A 324 -23.15 -11.32 14.29
C GLU A 324 -22.89 -9.86 13.83
N MET A 325 -23.75 -9.35 12.94
CA MET A 325 -23.70 -7.93 12.58
C MET A 325 -23.78 -7.12 13.88
N MET A 326 -22.79 -6.26 14.11
CA MET A 326 -22.76 -5.38 15.28
C MET A 326 -23.96 -4.44 15.20
N SER A 327 -25.08 -4.86 15.79
CA SER A 327 -26.16 -3.97 16.16
C SER A 327 -25.56 -2.97 17.15
N ASN A 328 -25.77 -1.68 16.89
CA ASN A 328 -25.25 -0.57 17.67
C ASN A 328 -25.18 -0.91 19.18
N GLY A 329 -23.96 -1.09 19.70
CA GLY A 329 -23.71 -1.02 21.14
C GLY A 329 -23.10 -2.23 21.84
N LYS A 330 -22.58 -3.27 21.16
CA LYS A 330 -21.71 -4.27 21.83
C LYS A 330 -20.56 -4.72 20.94
N ILE A 331 -19.35 -4.28 21.30
CA ILE A 331 -18.09 -4.73 20.75
C ILE A 331 -17.83 -6.14 21.30
N SER A 332 -18.01 -7.19 20.50
CA SER A 332 -17.55 -8.55 20.85
C SER A 332 -16.15 -8.76 20.29
N SER A 333 -15.22 -9.04 21.20
CA SER A 333 -13.78 -9.09 21.05
C SER A 333 -13.26 -10.30 20.25
N GLY A 334 -12.77 -10.04 19.02
CA GLY A 334 -11.68 -10.78 18.37
C GLY A 334 -10.32 -10.05 18.45
N ILE A 335 -10.28 -8.98 19.24
CA ILE A 335 -9.09 -8.23 19.65
C ILE A 335 -9.18 -8.22 21.18
N LEU A 336 -8.08 -8.57 21.87
CA LEU A 336 -7.94 -8.67 23.33
C LEU A 336 -8.96 -7.77 24.05
N SER A 337 -9.93 -8.37 24.77
CA SER A 337 -11.01 -7.60 25.39
C SER A 337 -10.42 -6.53 26.30
N GLN A 338 -11.08 -5.36 26.34
CA GLN A 338 -10.69 -4.21 27.16
C GLN A 338 -10.56 -4.56 28.66
N ASP A 339 -11.12 -5.71 29.08
CA ASP A 339 -11.09 -6.24 30.44
C ASP A 339 -9.90 -7.18 30.71
N ARG A 340 -9.04 -7.43 29.72
CA ARG A 340 -7.83 -8.29 29.85
C ARG A 340 -6.54 -7.56 29.53
N VAL A 341 -6.62 -6.33 29.06
CA VAL A 341 -5.47 -5.51 28.72
C VAL A 341 -5.64 -4.12 29.30
N ALA A 342 -4.55 -3.55 29.78
CA ALA A 342 -4.52 -2.19 30.28
C ALA A 342 -3.50 -1.38 29.48
N PHE A 343 -3.89 -0.17 29.09
CA PHE A 343 -2.98 0.78 28.47
C PHE A 343 -2.03 1.35 29.55
N PRO A 344 -0.90 1.97 29.19
CA PRO A 344 -0.12 2.72 30.15
C PRO A 344 -1.05 3.67 30.92
N GLY A 345 -0.92 3.69 32.25
CA GLY A 345 -1.81 4.42 33.15
C GLY A 345 -3.14 3.73 33.51
N GLY A 346 -3.42 2.55 32.97
CA GLY A 346 -4.61 1.75 33.27
C GLY A 346 -4.42 0.82 34.48
N ASP A 347 -5.53 0.43 35.11
CA ASP A 347 -5.57 -0.53 36.22
C ASP A 347 -5.21 -1.95 35.75
N CYS A 348 -4.29 -2.61 36.44
CA CYS A 348 -3.86 -3.98 36.17
C CYS A 348 -4.03 -4.92 37.39
N THR A 349 -4.83 -4.53 38.37
CA THR A 349 -5.02 -5.28 39.62
C THR A 349 -5.71 -6.64 39.44
N ASN A 350 -6.45 -6.87 38.35
CA ASN A 350 -7.12 -8.14 38.08
C ASN A 350 -6.34 -9.06 37.13
N GLY A 351 -5.06 -8.75 36.88
CA GLY A 351 -4.17 -9.54 36.02
C GLY A 351 -4.25 -9.15 34.55
N GLU A 352 -4.69 -7.93 34.24
CA GLU A 352 -4.68 -7.36 32.90
C GLU A 352 -3.23 -7.24 32.35
N GLU A 353 -3.05 -7.54 31.08
CA GLU A 353 -1.76 -7.44 30.39
C GLU A 353 -1.51 -5.99 29.91
N CYS A 354 -0.38 -5.42 30.31
CA CYS A 354 -0.03 -4.04 29.97
C CYS A 354 0.47 -3.90 28.53
N LEU A 355 -0.13 -2.99 27.76
CA LEU A 355 0.20 -2.75 26.35
C LEU A 355 1.17 -1.59 26.14
N LEU A 356 1.70 -1.43 24.92
CA LEU A 356 2.47 -0.25 24.47
C LEU A 356 3.67 0.09 25.37
N ASP A 357 4.60 -0.87 25.46
CA ASP A 357 5.86 -0.75 26.22
C ASP A 357 5.68 -0.38 27.70
N SER A 358 4.66 -0.94 28.35
CA SER A 358 4.42 -0.85 29.79
C SER A 358 4.36 -2.22 30.46
N HIS A 359 4.57 -2.27 31.78
CA HIS A 359 4.42 -3.45 32.62
C HIS A 359 3.61 -3.11 33.87
N CYS A 360 2.96 -4.12 34.46
CA CYS A 360 2.14 -3.93 35.65
C CYS A 360 3.02 -3.82 36.90
N ASP A 361 2.83 -2.76 37.70
CA ASP A 361 3.51 -2.60 39.00
C ASP A 361 2.77 -3.26 40.18
N GLY A 362 1.69 -3.99 39.87
CA GLY A 362 0.76 -4.57 40.82
C GLY A 362 -0.49 -3.73 41.06
N LYS A 363 -0.57 -2.53 40.49
CA LYS A 363 -1.74 -1.65 40.55
C LYS A 363 -2.05 -0.95 39.23
N GLU A 364 -1.05 -0.42 38.55
CA GLU A 364 -1.20 0.35 37.31
C GLU A 364 -0.14 -0.07 36.29
N CYS A 365 -0.46 0.02 34.99
CA CYS A 365 0.51 -0.20 33.93
C CYS A 365 1.47 0.98 33.83
N ILE A 366 2.73 0.76 34.19
CA ILE A 366 3.80 1.76 34.17
C ILE A 366 4.77 1.51 33.01
N CYS A 367 5.38 2.58 32.48
CA CYS A 367 6.30 2.47 31.35
C CYS A 367 7.54 1.64 31.68
N ASN A 368 8.03 0.87 30.71
CA ASN A 368 9.24 0.07 30.84
C ASN A 368 10.48 0.95 31.08
N ASP A 369 11.48 0.36 31.73
CA ASP A 369 12.75 1.03 32.03
C ASP A 369 13.38 1.63 30.77
N GLY A 370 13.73 2.91 30.82
CA GLY A 370 14.31 3.65 29.70
C GLY A 370 13.30 4.43 28.84
N LEU A 371 12.00 4.30 29.11
CA LEU A 371 10.95 5.13 28.51
C LEU A 371 10.49 6.25 29.45
N PHE A 372 9.98 7.33 28.87
CA PHE A 372 9.40 8.46 29.59
C PHE A 372 7.88 8.38 29.55
N THR A 373 7.24 8.73 30.67
CA THR A 373 5.78 8.82 30.78
C THR A 373 5.31 10.17 30.24
N LEU A 374 4.55 10.15 29.15
CA LEU A 374 3.77 11.29 28.67
C LEU A 374 2.34 11.17 29.22
N LYS A 375 1.90 12.16 30.01
CA LYS A 375 0.52 12.26 30.47
C LYS A 375 -0.19 13.40 29.75
N PHE A 376 -1.34 13.11 29.16
CA PHE A 376 -2.20 14.09 28.52
C PHE A 376 -3.64 13.83 28.97
N ASP A 377 -4.19 14.76 29.76
CA ASP A 377 -5.45 14.55 30.48
C ASP A 377 -5.48 13.19 31.21
N ASN A 378 -6.45 12.32 30.87
CA ASN A 378 -6.60 10.99 31.45
C ASN A 378 -5.86 9.89 30.67
N THR A 379 -5.02 10.25 29.70
CA THR A 379 -4.27 9.29 28.88
C THR A 379 -2.80 9.31 29.26
N VAL A 380 -2.20 8.12 29.35
CA VAL A 380 -0.77 7.95 29.61
C VAL A 380 -0.17 7.18 28.44
N SER A 381 1.01 7.58 28.01
CA SER A 381 1.74 6.96 26.90
C SER A 381 3.22 6.87 27.20
N CYS A 382 3.84 5.77 26.79
CA CYS A 382 5.27 5.53 26.97
C CYS A 382 6.03 5.98 25.72
N VAL A 383 6.96 6.92 25.88
CA VAL A 383 7.71 7.52 24.77
C VAL A 383 9.21 7.41 24.98
N ALA A 384 9.94 7.16 23.90
CA ALA A 384 11.40 6.96 23.95
C ALA A 384 12.22 8.25 24.19
N THR A 385 11.57 9.41 24.22
CA THR A 385 12.23 10.72 24.36
C THR A 385 11.53 11.57 25.41
N ASP A 386 12.30 12.31 26.21
CA ASP A 386 11.80 13.18 27.28
C ASP A 386 10.79 14.20 26.72
N PRO A 387 9.49 14.12 27.07
CA PRO A 387 8.45 15.02 26.57
C PRO A 387 8.76 16.51 26.76
N ARG A 388 9.51 16.84 27.82
CA ARG A 388 9.93 18.22 28.14
C ARG A 388 10.91 18.79 27.13
N LYS A 389 11.59 17.93 26.37
CA LYS A 389 12.55 18.32 25.32
C LYS A 389 11.96 18.28 23.92
N SER A 390 10.75 17.73 23.78
CA SER A 390 10.08 17.47 22.51
C SER A 390 8.94 18.45 22.20
N GLY A 391 8.75 19.49 23.02
CA GLY A 391 7.76 20.55 22.77
C GLY A 391 6.31 20.16 23.04
N PHE A 392 6.07 19.07 23.78
CA PHE A 392 4.72 18.65 24.19
C PHE A 392 4.27 19.28 25.51
N MET A 393 5.18 19.97 26.21
CA MET A 393 4.95 20.58 27.51
C MET A 393 5.30 22.07 27.44
N ASP A 394 4.55 22.91 28.15
CA ASP A 394 4.84 24.33 28.33
C ASP A 394 5.97 24.57 29.35
N GLU A 395 6.33 25.84 29.59
CA GLU A 395 7.41 26.21 30.52
C GLU A 395 7.13 25.83 31.98
N ASN A 396 5.88 25.51 32.33
CA ASN A 396 5.44 25.08 33.65
C ASN A 396 5.31 23.55 33.76
N GLY A 397 5.51 22.81 32.67
CA GLY A 397 5.37 21.36 32.63
C GLY A 397 3.93 20.87 32.47
N GLU A 398 3.04 21.68 31.88
CA GLU A 398 1.70 21.24 31.48
C GLU A 398 1.63 20.91 29.99
N PRO A 399 0.79 19.94 29.57
CA PRO A 399 0.70 19.52 28.17
C PRO A 399 0.10 20.61 27.27
N ILE A 400 0.69 20.85 26.10
CA ILE A 400 0.16 21.83 25.13
C ILE A 400 -1.07 21.21 24.42
N GLY A 401 -2.27 21.64 24.84
CA GLY A 401 -3.57 21.27 24.27
C GLY A 401 -3.68 21.46 22.75
N VAL A 402 -3.81 20.39 21.98
CA VAL A 402 -4.40 20.44 20.62
C VAL A 402 -5.91 20.32 20.78
N GLY A 403 -6.60 21.44 20.96
CA GLY A 403 -8.05 21.46 20.99
C GLY A 403 -8.63 21.07 19.63
N LEU A 404 -9.26 19.90 19.54
CA LEU A 404 -10.29 19.67 18.53
C LEU A 404 -11.45 20.61 18.85
N VAL A 405 -11.73 21.55 17.94
CA VAL A 405 -12.90 22.43 18.05
C VAL A 405 -14.14 21.54 18.15
N PRO A 406 -14.91 21.58 19.25
CA PRO A 406 -16.18 20.88 19.31
C PRO A 406 -17.10 21.42 18.23
N SER A 407 -17.72 20.54 17.45
CA SER A 407 -18.75 20.92 16.49
C SER A 407 -19.90 21.58 17.27
N GLU A 408 -19.97 22.91 17.22
CA GLU A 408 -21.11 23.64 17.76
C GLU A 408 -22.36 23.20 17.00
N THR A 409 -23.27 22.58 17.75
CA THR A 409 -24.63 22.28 17.33
C THR A 409 -25.32 23.61 17.07
N THR A 410 -25.35 24.04 15.81
CA THR A 410 -26.09 25.23 15.39
C THR A 410 -27.59 24.92 15.49
N THR A 411 -28.13 25.20 16.67
CA THR A 411 -29.55 25.42 16.88
C THR A 411 -29.85 26.89 16.55
N ALA A 412 -30.29 27.15 15.31
CA ALA A 412 -31.17 28.28 14.97
C ALA A 412 -31.56 28.22 13.48
N GLU A 413 -32.82 27.94 13.19
CA GLU A 413 -33.44 28.26 11.90
C GLU A 413 -33.38 29.78 11.66
N PRO A 414 -32.95 30.26 10.48
CA PRO A 414 -33.14 31.65 10.10
C PRO A 414 -34.61 31.89 9.66
N PRO A 415 -35.18 33.07 9.92
CA PRO A 415 -36.59 33.35 9.67
C PRO A 415 -36.90 33.36 8.17
N LYS A 416 -37.97 32.66 7.77
CA LYS A 416 -38.53 32.66 6.42
C LYS A 416 -38.90 34.09 5.99
N GLN A 417 -38.16 34.64 5.04
CA GLN A 417 -38.61 35.81 4.28
C GLN A 417 -39.53 35.36 3.14
N ASN A 418 -40.78 35.81 3.20
CA ASN A 418 -41.78 35.63 2.15
C ASN A 418 -41.38 36.40 0.88
N LEU A 419 -40.93 35.67 -0.15
CA LEU A 419 -40.83 36.19 -1.51
C LEU A 419 -42.24 36.21 -2.13
N THR A 420 -42.85 37.40 -2.13
CA THR A 420 -44.05 37.70 -2.91
C THR A 420 -43.65 37.90 -4.36
N THR A 421 -44.11 36.99 -5.21
CA THR A 421 -44.08 37.09 -6.67
C THR A 421 -44.89 38.31 -7.13
N THR A 422 -44.22 39.28 -7.74
CA THR A 422 -44.90 40.33 -8.51
C THR A 422 -44.53 40.19 -9.97
N THR A 423 -45.51 39.74 -10.74
CA THR A 423 -45.51 39.63 -12.19
C THR A 423 -45.47 41.02 -12.81
N VAL A 424 -44.49 41.32 -13.66
CA VAL A 424 -44.56 42.44 -14.60
C VAL A 424 -44.23 41.94 -16.01
N THR A 425 -45.24 42.02 -16.84
CA THR A 425 -45.30 41.68 -18.26
C THR A 425 -44.70 42.81 -19.12
N THR A 426 -44.42 42.48 -20.39
CA THR A 426 -44.16 43.33 -21.57
C THR A 426 -42.73 43.92 -21.68
N LYS A 427 -42.03 43.94 -22.83
CA LYS A 427 -42.43 43.81 -24.25
C LYS A 427 -41.17 43.53 -25.11
N MET A 428 -41.32 42.76 -26.19
CA MET A 428 -40.32 42.58 -27.25
C MET A 428 -39.95 43.91 -27.93
N MET A 429 -38.67 44.08 -28.28
CA MET A 429 -38.26 44.83 -29.47
C MET A 429 -37.00 44.22 -30.10
N THR A 430 -37.15 43.87 -31.36
CA THR A 430 -36.18 43.37 -32.35
C THR A 430 -35.45 44.54 -33.01
N THR A 431 -34.13 44.44 -33.20
CA THR A 431 -33.33 44.99 -34.35
C THR A 431 -31.85 44.64 -34.09
N VAL A 432 -31.18 43.75 -34.84
CA VAL A 432 -30.56 43.89 -36.19
C VAL A 432 -29.22 44.67 -36.20
N ARG A 433 -28.15 43.88 -36.44
CA ARG A 433 -26.90 44.08 -37.22
C ARG A 433 -25.82 45.13 -36.90
N GLU A 434 -24.59 44.61 -37.10
CA GLU A 434 -23.32 45.23 -37.58
C GLU A 434 -22.62 46.15 -36.55
N ARG A 435 -21.35 45.97 -36.19
CA ARG A 435 -20.16 45.36 -36.81
C ARG A 435 -19.31 44.61 -35.78
#